data_AF-A0A6P1R6J4-F1
#
_entry.id   AF-A0A6P1R6J4-F1
#
_cell.length_a   1.000
_cell.length_b   1.000
_cell.length_c   1.000
_cell.angle_alpha   90.00
_cell.angle_beta   90.00
_cell.angle_gamma   90.00
#
_symmetry.space_group_name_H-M   'P 1'
#
loop_
_entity.id
_entity.type
_entity.pdbx_description
1 polymer ?
#
loop_
_entity_poly.entity_id
_entity_poly.type
_entity_poly.pdbx_seq_one_letter_code
_entity_poly.pdbx_strand_id
1 'polypeptide(L)' 'MPSMSRMAGQFANTLPSAMLTEAAIRAWAALSRDQQVCRYRGLFAHPDCNMFTADTPDDILLAARHRVAQRSRG' A
#
# COMPACT_ATOMS: atom_id res chain seq x y z
N MET A 1 7.73 -8.84 29.68
CA MET A 1 8.37 -9.10 28.38
C MET A 1 7.35 -9.78 27.46
N PRO A 2 6.89 -9.14 26.37
CA PRO A 2 5.97 -9.80 25.46
C PRO A 2 6.74 -10.83 24.61
N SER A 3 6.15 -12.02 24.48
CA SER A 3 6.73 -13.18 23.79
C SER A 3 7.02 -12.88 22.31
N MET A 4 8.26 -13.20 21.87
CA MET A 4 8.74 -13.07 20.49
C MET A 4 7.85 -13.77 19.45
N SER A 5 7.01 -14.72 19.86
CA SER A 5 6.12 -15.46 18.96
C SER A 5 4.96 -14.64 18.39
N ARG A 6 4.59 -13.49 18.99
CA ARG A 6 3.47 -12.66 18.52
C ARG A 6 3.88 -11.65 17.44
N MET A 7 5.14 -11.21 17.42
CA MET A 7 5.65 -10.28 16.39
C MET A 7 5.93 -10.97 15.05
N ALA A 8 6.26 -12.27 15.05
CA ALA A 8 6.46 -13.02 13.80
C ALA A 8 5.20 -13.03 12.91
N GLY A 9 4.00 -13.03 13.50
CA GLY A 9 2.74 -12.96 12.74
C GLY A 9 2.39 -11.55 12.21
N GLN A 10 2.94 -10.49 12.80
CA GLN A 10 2.59 -9.10 12.46
C GLN A 10 3.47 -8.54 11.33
N PHE A 11 4.69 -9.04 11.16
CA PHE A 11 5.59 -8.67 10.06
C PHE A 11 5.58 -9.66 8.89
N ALA A 12 4.92 -10.82 9.01
CA ALA A 12 4.73 -11.76 7.91
C ALA A 12 3.90 -11.18 6.73
N ASN A 13 3.13 -10.10 6.97
CA ASN A 13 2.26 -9.47 5.98
C ASN A 13 2.76 -8.11 5.46
N THR A 14 3.95 -7.66 5.85
CA THR A 14 4.59 -6.48 5.26
C THR A 14 5.58 -6.94 4.21
N LEU A 15 5.08 -7.22 3.00
CA LEU A 15 5.95 -7.28 1.82
C LEU A 15 6.72 -5.95 1.73
N PRO A 16 8.06 -5.96 1.67
CA PRO A 16 8.84 -4.75 1.47
C PRO A 16 8.47 -4.17 0.12
N SER A 17 7.90 -2.96 0.11
CA SER A 17 7.55 -2.20 -1.11
C SER A 17 6.99 -3.04 -2.25
N ALA A 18 5.77 -3.59 -2.10
CA ALA A 18 4.94 -4.18 -3.17
C ALA A 18 5.74 -4.71 -4.39
N MET A 19 6.70 -5.61 -4.16
CA MET A 19 7.51 -6.13 -5.24
C MET A 19 6.59 -6.98 -6.12
N LEU A 20 6.38 -6.56 -7.37
CA LEU A 20 5.53 -7.31 -8.30
C LEU A 20 6.12 -8.71 -8.46
N THR A 21 5.31 -9.74 -8.25
CA THR A 21 5.76 -11.12 -8.48
C THR A 21 5.91 -11.38 -9.97
N GLU A 22 6.82 -12.27 -10.36
CA GLU A 22 6.96 -12.64 -11.77
C GLU A 22 5.65 -13.21 -12.35
N ALA A 23 4.88 -13.92 -11.53
CA ALA A 23 3.57 -14.42 -11.92
C ALA A 23 2.60 -13.27 -12.26
N ALA A 24 2.60 -12.19 -11.48
CA ALA A 24 1.80 -11.00 -11.77
C ALA A 24 2.27 -10.30 -13.07
N ILE A 25 3.60 -10.24 -13.31
CA ILE A 25 4.16 -9.67 -14.54
C ILE A 25 3.75 -10.50 -15.76
N ARG A 26 3.87 -11.83 -15.69
CA ARG A 26 3.44 -12.74 -16.78
C ARG A 26 1.94 -12.65 -17.04
N ALA A 27 1.13 -12.61 -15.98
CA ALA A 27 -0.31 -12.44 -16.10
C ALA A 27 -0.68 -11.12 -16.77
N TRP A 28 0.05 -10.04 -16.47
CA TRP A 28 -0.14 -8.74 -17.13
C TRP A 28 0.28 -8.76 -18.60
N ALA A 29 1.41 -9.39 -18.92
CA ALA A 29 1.93 -9.49 -20.29
C ALA A 29 1.02 -10.33 -21.20
N ALA A 30 0.25 -11.27 -20.65
CA ALA A 30 -0.72 -12.08 -21.39
C ALA A 30 -2.01 -11.31 -21.78
N LEU A 31 -2.25 -10.13 -21.20
CA LEU A 31 -3.42 -9.30 -21.54
C LEU A 31 -3.24 -8.62 -22.90
N SER A 32 -4.34 -8.48 -23.64
CA SER A 32 -4.35 -7.60 -24.81
C SER A 32 -4.14 -6.13 -24.40
N ARG A 33 -3.74 -5.30 -25.36
CA ARG A 33 -3.52 -3.86 -25.09
C ARG A 33 -4.79 -3.18 -24.55
N ASP A 34 -5.96 -3.52 -25.09
CA ASP A 34 -7.23 -2.96 -24.65
C ASP A 34 -7.57 -3.39 -23.22
N GLN A 35 -7.31 -4.65 -22.87
CA GLN A 35 -7.52 -5.15 -21.51
C GLN A 35 -6.60 -4.44 -20.51
N GLN A 36 -5.35 -4.20 -20.88
CA GLN A 36 -4.42 -3.41 -20.06
C GLN A 36 -4.93 -1.98 -19.84
N VAL A 37 -5.37 -1.31 -20.91
CA VAL A 37 -5.89 0.06 -20.85
C VAL A 37 -7.16 0.14 -20.01
N CYS A 38 -8.09 -0.80 -20.16
CA CYS A 38 -9.31 -0.87 -19.34
C CYS A 38 -8.99 -1.04 -17.86
N ARG A 39 -8.03 -1.92 -17.52
CA ARG A 39 -7.59 -2.11 -16.13
C ARG A 39 -6.97 -0.84 -15.54
N TYR A 40 -6.11 -0.15 -16.30
CA TYR A 40 -5.55 1.14 -15.86
C TYR A 40 -6.62 2.20 -15.66
N ARG A 41 -7.57 2.34 -16.60
CA ARG A 41 -8.69 3.29 -16.46
C ARG A 41 -9.53 3.01 -15.23
N GLY A 42 -9.81 1.73 -14.95
CA GLY A 42 -10.52 1.33 -13.74
C GLY A 42 -9.78 1.70 -12.45
N LEU A 43 -8.45 1.52 -12.43
CA LEU A 43 -7.63 1.93 -11.29
C LEU A 43 -7.68 3.44 -11.04
N PHE A 44 -7.48 4.25 -12.09
CA PHE A 44 -7.50 5.71 -11.98
C PHE A 44 -8.89 6.31 -11.74
N ALA A 45 -9.96 5.52 -11.90
CA ALA A 45 -11.30 5.94 -11.52
C ALA A 45 -11.51 5.91 -9.99
N HIS A 46 -10.58 5.34 -9.21
CA HIS A 46 -10.68 5.35 -7.75
C HIS A 46 -10.59 6.79 -7.22
N PRO A 47 -11.52 7.25 -6.35
CA PRO A 47 -11.55 8.63 -5.85
C PRO A 47 -10.22 9.09 -5.24
N ASP A 48 -9.56 8.21 -4.49
CA ASP A 48 -8.27 8.49 -3.86
C ASP A 48 -7.15 8.83 -4.87
N CYS A 49 -7.23 8.31 -6.10
CA CYS A 49 -6.23 8.61 -7.14
C CYS A 49 -6.30 10.08 -7.61
N ASN A 50 -7.41 10.76 -7.37
CA ASN A 50 -7.61 12.18 -7.67
C ASN A 50 -7.74 13.03 -6.40
N MET A 51 -7.42 12.47 -5.23
CA MET A 51 -7.45 13.21 -3.98
C MET A 51 -6.14 13.95 -3.80
N PHE A 52 -6.21 15.27 -3.87
CA PHE A 52 -5.11 16.16 -3.54
C PHE A 52 -5.28 16.65 -2.11
N THR A 53 -4.19 16.67 -1.34
CA THR A 53 -4.16 17.31 -0.03
C THR A 53 -3.37 18.60 -0.09
N ALA A 54 -3.79 19.60 0.67
CA ALA A 54 -3.03 20.82 0.92
C ALA A 54 -1.99 20.62 2.04
N ASP A 55 -1.99 19.44 2.69
CA ASP A 55 -1.04 19.10 3.73
C ASP A 55 0.39 19.27 3.23
N THR A 56 1.21 19.95 4.02
CA THR A 56 2.64 20.00 3.78
C THR A 56 3.26 18.63 4.08
N PRO A 57 4.46 18.33 3.57
CA PRO A 57 5.18 17.12 3.97
C PRO A 57 5.31 16.95 5.50
N ASP A 58 5.46 18.05 6.23
CA ASP A 58 5.56 18.03 7.70
C ASP A 58 4.23 17.63 8.36
N ASP A 59 3.10 18.12 7.84
CA ASP A 59 1.76 17.73 8.30
C ASP A 59 1.53 16.22 8.10
N ILE A 60 1.95 15.70 6.94
CA ILE A 60 1.87 14.28 6.60
C ILE A 60 2.72 13.45 7.59
N LEU A 61 3.96 13.88 7.87
CA LEU A 61 4.85 13.20 8.81
C LEU A 61 4.31 13.25 10.23
N LEU A 62 3.78 14.38 10.67
CA LEU A 62 3.16 14.54 11.98
C LEU A 62 1.96 13.62 12.14
N ALA A 63 1.05 13.58 11.15
CA ALA A 63 -0.09 12.69 11.15
C ALA A 63 0.33 11.21 11.19
N ALA A 64 1.35 10.82 10.43
CA ALA A 64 1.90 9.46 10.45
C ALA A 64 2.45 9.09 11.83
N ARG A 65 3.24 9.97 12.46
CA ARG A 65 3.78 9.78 13.82
C ARG A 65 2.67 9.62 14.86
N HIS A 66 1.63 10.44 14.78
CA HIS A 66 0.45 10.31 15.66
C HIS A 66 -0.23 8.96 15.49
N ARG A 67 -0.47 8.50 14.26
CA ARG A 67 -1.08 7.19 13.99
C ARG A 67 -0.26 6.05 14.59
N VAL A 68 1.06 6.09 14.49
CA VAL A 68 1.95 5.08 15.09
C VAL A 68 1.88 5.13 16.61
N ALA A 69 2.00 6.32 17.21
CA ALA A 69 1.95 6.49 18.66
C ALA A 69 0.62 5.99 19.27
N GLN A 70 -0.50 6.14 18.56
CA GLN A 70 -1.79 5.59 18.98
C GLN A 70 -1.83 4.06 18.95
N ARG A 71 -1.14 3.41 17.99
CA ARG A 71 -1.02 1.95 17.95
C ARG A 71 -0.19 1.38 19.10
N SER A 72 0.74 2.16 19.65
CA SER A 72 1.63 1.73 20.73
C SER A 72 0.99 1.81 22.13
N ARG A 73 -0.21 2.39 22.26
CA ARG A 73 -0.91 2.64 23.54
C ARG A 73 -2.02 1.61 23.86
N GLY A 74 -2.13 0.53 23.10
CA GLY A 74 -3.01 -0.63 23.37
C GLY A 74 -2.23 -1.93 23.27
#